data_AF-A0A448X674-F1
#
_entry.id   AF-A0A448X674-F1
#
_cell.length_a   1.000
_cell.length_b   1.000
_cell.length_c   1.000
_cell.angle_alpha   90.00
_cell.angle_beta   90.00
_cell.angle_gamma   90.00
#
_symmetry.space_group_name_H-M   'P 1'
#
loop_
_entity.id
_entity.type
_entity.pdbx_description
1 polymer ?
#
loop_
_entity_poly.entity_id
_entity_poly.type
_entity_poly.pdbx_seq_one_letter_code
_entity_poly.pdbx_strand_id
1 'polypeptide(L)'
;MRHFLRTTLVDRSAEERNLILEPILELNPCHDLVIHLHKVIAKSPSRDPGASNEIAVAESLLEHLLENGLAQAGLLDDLRNLSSKSINIITQMVRLLNQEKICTS
;
A
#
# COMPACT_ATOMS: atom_id res chain seq x y z
N MET A 1 -19.68 -2.90 18.10
CA MET A 1 -20.30 -3.14 16.78
C MET A 1 -19.37 -3.84 15.78
N ARG A 2 -18.17 -3.32 15.52
CA ARG A 2 -17.24 -3.89 14.52
C ARG A 2 -16.86 -5.36 14.77
N HIS A 3 -16.51 -5.73 16.01
CA HIS A 3 -16.18 -7.12 16.36
C HIS A 3 -17.35 -8.09 16.14
N PHE A 4 -18.57 -7.65 16.50
CA PHE A 4 -19.80 -8.40 16.27
C PHE A 4 -20.06 -8.65 14.78
N LEU A 5 -20.00 -7.60 13.95
CA LEU A 5 -20.16 -7.73 12.49
C LEU A 5 -19.09 -8.65 11.87
N ARG A 6 -17.83 -8.57 12.35
CA ARG A 6 -16.76 -9.45 11.89
C ARG A 6 -17.05 -10.92 12.16
N THR A 7 -17.57 -11.25 13.35
CA THR A 7 -17.95 -12.63 13.68
C THR A 7 -19.17 -13.11 12.90
N THR A 8 -20.17 -12.24 12.70
CA THR A 8 -21.39 -12.61 11.97
C THR A 8 -21.15 -12.78 10.47
N LEU A 9 -20.13 -12.12 9.92
CA LEU A 9 -19.81 -12.14 8.51
C LEU A 9 -18.59 -13.02 8.17
N VAL A 10 -18.13 -13.87 9.09
CA VAL A 10 -16.90 -14.67 8.91
C VAL A 10 -16.99 -15.64 7.72
N ASP A 11 -18.19 -16.16 7.43
CA ASP A 11 -18.45 -17.09 6.33
C ASP A 11 -18.72 -16.40 4.99
N ARG A 12 -18.68 -15.06 4.94
CA ARG A 12 -18.91 -14.25 3.74
C ARG A 12 -17.60 -13.95 3.03
N SER A 13 -17.65 -13.83 1.71
CA SER A 13 -16.48 -13.42 0.91
C SER A 13 -16.02 -12.02 1.30
N ALA A 14 -14.74 -11.68 1.10
CA ALA A 14 -14.25 -10.32 1.36
C ALA A 14 -15.06 -9.23 0.66
N GLU A 15 -15.50 -9.47 -0.58
CA GLU A 15 -16.35 -8.53 -1.34
C GLU A 15 -17.69 -8.30 -0.64
N GLU A 16 -18.38 -9.37 -0.24
CA GLU A 16 -19.65 -9.26 0.51
C GLU A 16 -19.45 -8.54 1.84
N ARG A 17 -18.37 -8.85 2.56
CA ARG A 17 -18.04 -8.16 3.82
C ARG A 17 -17.79 -6.67 3.61
N ASN A 18 -17.07 -6.30 2.55
CA ASN A 18 -16.76 -4.91 2.25
C ASN A 18 -18.01 -4.12 1.84
N LEU A 19 -18.95 -4.73 1.11
CA LEU A 19 -20.24 -4.11 0.79
C LEU A 19 -21.09 -3.85 2.04
N ILE A 20 -21.03 -4.73 3.03
CA ILE A 20 -21.82 -4.58 4.28
C ILE A 20 -21.14 -3.62 5.26
N LEU A 21 -19.81 -3.66 5.33
CA LEU A 21 -19.03 -2.88 6.30
C LEU A 21 -18.73 -1.45 5.82
N GLU A 22 -18.82 -1.20 4.52
CA GLU A 22 -18.53 0.08 3.84
C GLU A 22 -17.28 0.77 4.42
N PRO A 23 -16.10 0.14 4.37
CA PRO A 23 -14.91 0.68 5.00
C PRO A 23 -14.45 1.98 4.32
N ILE A 24 -14.20 3.00 5.13
CA ILE A 24 -13.65 4.29 4.68
C ILE A 24 -12.13 4.25 4.87
N LEU A 25 -11.38 4.56 3.80
CA LEU A 25 -9.94 4.80 3.89
C LEU A 25 -9.70 6.24 4.34
N GLU A 26 -9.18 6.38 5.56
CA GLU A 26 -8.78 7.68 6.11
C GLU A 26 -7.26 7.84 5.99
N LEU A 27 -6.84 8.97 5.41
CA LEU A 27 -5.42 9.33 5.29
C LEU A 27 -5.12 10.50 6.23
N ASN A 28 -3.93 10.51 6.83
CA ASN A 28 -3.41 11.69 7.49
C ASN A 28 -2.68 12.58 6.47
N PRO A 29 -3.28 13.71 6.02
CA PRO A 29 -2.67 14.55 4.99
C PRO A 29 -1.39 15.26 5.47
N CYS A 30 -1.19 15.37 6.79
CA CYS A 30 0.01 15.98 7.38
C CYS A 30 1.16 14.98 7.55
N HIS A 31 0.97 13.71 7.23
CA HIS A 31 2.03 12.71 7.37
C HIS A 31 3.03 12.83 6.22
N ASP A 32 4.32 12.94 6.54
CA ASP A 32 5.40 13.15 5.55
C ASP A 32 5.37 12.14 4.42
N LEU A 33 5.14 10.86 4.74
CA LEU A 33 5.02 9.79 3.75
C LEU A 33 3.86 10.03 2.76
N VAL A 34 2.69 10.47 3.24
CA VAL A 34 1.51 10.72 2.39
C VAL A 34 1.78 11.87 1.44
N ILE A 35 2.37 12.96 1.96
CA ILE A 35 2.78 14.12 1.16
C ILE A 35 3.82 13.71 0.11
N HIS A 36 4.80 12.91 0.49
CA HIS A 36 5.84 12.44 -0.42
C HIS A 36 5.27 11.55 -1.53
N LEU A 37 4.48 10.53 -1.19
CA LEU A 37 3.84 9.64 -2.17
C LEU A 37 2.94 10.42 -3.12
N HIS A 38 2.18 11.39 -2.63
CA HIS A 38 1.38 12.27 -3.48
C HIS A 38 2.24 13.03 -4.50
N LYS A 39 3.37 13.60 -4.07
CA LYS A 39 4.31 14.31 -4.97
C LYS A 39 4.95 13.39 -6.00
N VAL A 40 5.33 12.16 -5.62
CA VAL A 40 5.96 11.19 -6.53
C VAL A 40 4.96 10.76 -7.61
N ILE A 41 3.73 10.42 -7.23
CA ILE A 41 2.68 10.00 -8.18
C ILE A 41 2.23 11.17 -9.07
N ALA A 42 2.09 12.39 -8.52
CA ALA A 42 1.69 13.56 -9.29
C ALA A 42 2.70 13.95 -10.40
N LYS A 43 3.97 13.52 -10.29
CA LYS A 43 4.99 13.72 -11.33
C LYS A 43 4.82 12.80 -12.54
N SER A 44 3.96 11.78 -12.47
CA SER A 44 3.73 10.81 -13.56
C SER A 44 2.30 10.93 -14.11
N PRO A 45 2.03 11.90 -15.00
CA PRO A 45 0.68 12.16 -15.51
C PRO A 45 0.17 11.05 -16.46
N SER A 46 1.06 10.25 -17.05
CA SER A 46 0.75 9.04 -17.80
C SER A 46 1.31 7.83 -17.06
N ARG A 47 0.51 6.74 -17.00
CA ARG A 47 0.93 5.40 -16.57
C ARG A 47 1.85 4.81 -17.65
N ASP A 48 2.92 5.51 -17.96
CA ASP A 48 3.84 5.17 -19.04
C ASP A 48 4.56 3.87 -18.69
N PRO A 49 4.67 2.91 -19.61
CA PRO A 49 5.40 1.66 -19.38
C PRO A 49 6.90 1.85 -19.06
N GLY A 50 7.42 3.07 -19.20
CA GLY A 50 8.77 3.49 -18.81
C GLY A 50 8.83 4.24 -17.47
N ALA A 51 7.82 4.09 -16.60
CA ALA A 51 7.79 4.74 -15.29
C ALA A 51 9.13 4.57 -14.55
N SER A 52 9.64 5.66 -13.98
CA SER A 52 10.89 5.64 -13.21
C SER A 52 10.80 4.58 -12.11
N ASN A 53 11.94 3.94 -11.78
CA ASN A 53 12.01 2.95 -10.69
C ASN A 53 11.43 3.50 -9.37
N GLU A 54 11.52 4.82 -9.13
CA GLU A 54 10.94 5.51 -7.97
C GLU A 54 9.40 5.42 -7.94
N ILE A 55 8.74 5.64 -9.09
CA ILE A 55 7.28 5.57 -9.20
C ILE A 55 6.78 4.13 -8.95
N ALA A 56 7.44 3.14 -9.56
CA ALA A 56 7.05 1.74 -9.37
C ALA A 56 7.16 1.29 -7.91
N VAL A 57 8.18 1.77 -7.19
CA VAL A 57 8.34 1.50 -5.75
C VAL A 57 7.29 2.25 -4.93
N ALA A 58 6.96 3.49 -5.29
CA ALA A 58 5.91 4.25 -4.63
C ALA A 58 4.51 3.61 -4.78
N GLU A 59 4.19 3.10 -5.98
CA GLU A 59 2.95 2.34 -6.22
C GLU A 59 2.90 1.06 -5.38
N SER A 60 4.00 0.28 -5.37
CA SER A 60 4.07 -0.94 -4.56
C SER A 60 3.95 -0.65 -3.05
N LEU A 61 4.53 0.46 -2.59
CA LEU A 61 4.40 0.91 -1.20
C LEU A 61 2.96 1.34 -0.87
N LEU A 62 2.27 2.04 -1.77
CA LEU A 62 0.86 2.42 -1.59
C LEU A 62 -0.04 1.19 -1.46
N GLU A 63 0.12 0.20 -2.36
CA GLU A 63 -0.59 -1.07 -2.27
C GLU A 63 -0.33 -1.75 -0.93
N HIS A 64 0.93 -1.82 -0.50
CA HIS A 64 1.28 -2.44 0.77
C HIS A 64 0.70 -1.71 1.99
N LEU A 65 0.66 -0.37 1.98
CA LEU A 65 0.03 0.42 3.04
C LEU A 65 -1.49 0.17 3.11
N LEU A 66 -2.14 0.07 1.95
CA LEU A 66 -3.56 -0.29 1.87
C LEU A 66 -3.80 -1.69 2.45
N GLU A 67 -3.01 -2.68 2.06
CA GLU A 67 -3.13 -4.05 2.57
C GLU A 67 -2.89 -4.12 4.08
N ASN A 68 -1.93 -3.35 4.61
CA ASN A 68 -1.74 -3.24 6.06
C ASN A 68 -2.95 -2.58 6.75
N GLY A 69 -3.54 -1.54 6.16
CA GLY A 69 -4.77 -0.93 6.67
C GLY A 69 -5.95 -1.91 6.68
N LEU A 70 -6.11 -2.68 5.61
CA LEU A 70 -7.11 -3.76 5.54
C LEU A 70 -6.83 -4.86 6.57
N ALA A 71 -5.57 -5.28 6.73
CA ALA A 71 -5.17 -6.27 7.74
C ALA A 71 -5.46 -5.79 9.16
N GLN A 72 -5.16 -4.52 9.47
CA GLN A 72 -5.45 -3.92 10.78
C GLN A 72 -6.96 -3.77 11.03
N ALA A 73 -7.72 -3.43 10.00
CA ALA A 73 -9.19 -3.47 10.04
C ALA A 73 -9.74 -4.90 10.08
N GLY A 74 -8.87 -5.89 9.84
CA GLY A 74 -9.10 -7.33 9.72
C GLY A 74 -9.96 -7.73 8.52
N LEU A 75 -9.93 -6.93 7.47
CA LEU A 75 -10.64 -7.11 6.20
C LEU A 75 -9.80 -7.88 5.16
N LEU A 76 -8.53 -8.16 5.48
CA LEU A 76 -7.62 -8.93 4.63
C LEU A 76 -7.72 -10.43 4.92
N ASP A 77 -8.03 -11.24 3.91
CA ASP A 77 -8.19 -12.69 4.02
C ASP A 77 -6.86 -13.46 4.12
N ASP A 78 -5.83 -13.02 3.39
CA ASP A 78 -4.53 -13.69 3.38
C ASP A 78 -3.40 -12.76 3.80
N LEU A 79 -2.88 -12.99 5.01
CA LEU A 79 -1.78 -12.24 5.61
C LEU A 79 -0.41 -12.80 5.20
N ARG A 80 -0.34 -14.02 4.64
CA ARG A 80 0.93 -14.75 4.44
C ARG A 80 1.89 -14.01 3.52
N ASN A 81 1.36 -13.28 2.56
CA ASN A 81 2.16 -12.59 1.55
C ASN A 81 2.62 -11.18 1.98
N LEU A 82 2.09 -10.63 3.08
CA LEU A 82 2.45 -9.27 3.52
C LEU A 82 3.94 -9.16 3.83
N SER A 83 4.51 -10.12 4.56
CA SER A 83 5.94 -10.13 4.91
C SER A 83 6.84 -10.19 3.67
N SER A 84 6.51 -11.06 2.72
CA SER A 84 7.24 -11.17 1.45
C SER A 84 7.18 -9.87 0.64
N LYS A 85 6.03 -9.19 0.62
CA LYS A 85 5.88 -7.87 -0.01
C LYS A 85 6.72 -6.81 0.70
N SER A 86 6.73 -6.77 2.03
CA SER A 86 7.59 -5.86 2.80
C SER A 86 9.07 -6.05 2.43
N ILE A 87 9.55 -7.31 2.39
CA ILE A 87 10.93 -7.62 2.02
C ILE A 87 11.23 -7.14 0.59
N ASN A 88 10.31 -7.35 -0.35
CA ASN A 88 10.48 -6.92 -1.74
C ASN A 88 10.57 -5.38 -1.84
N ILE A 89 9.64 -4.66 -1.24
CA ILE A 89 9.63 -3.19 -1.25
C ILE A 89 10.91 -2.63 -0.63
N ILE A 90 11.32 -3.14 0.54
CA ILE A 90 12.57 -2.73 1.19
C ILE A 90 13.77 -2.99 0.27
N THR A 91 13.80 -4.14 -0.41
CA THR A 91 14.86 -4.47 -1.37
C THR A 91 14.90 -3.47 -2.52
N GLN A 92 13.73 -3.08 -3.05
CA GLN A 92 13.65 -2.09 -4.12
C GLN A 92 14.07 -0.69 -3.65
N MET A 93 13.67 -0.27 -2.45
CA MET A 93 14.09 0.99 -1.84
C MET A 93 15.61 1.06 -1.66
N VAL A 94 16.24 -0.02 -1.16
CA VAL A 94 17.70 -0.09 -1.02
C VAL A 94 18.39 0.03 -2.38
N ARG A 95 17.84 -0.59 -3.44
CA ARG A 95 18.39 -0.46 -4.80
C ARG A 95 18.32 0.98 -5.32
N LEU A 96 17.19 1.67 -5.10
CA LEU A 96 17.04 3.07 -5.47
C LEU A 96 18.08 3.96 -4.77
N LEU A 97 18.23 3.81 -3.45
CA LEU A 97 19.21 4.57 -2.67
C LEU A 97 20.65 4.35 -3.15
N ASN A 98 20.97 3.13 -3.60
CA ASN A 98 22.31 2.82 -4.12
C ASN A 98 22.52 3.35 -5.55
N GLN A 99 21.46 3.49 -6.36
CA GLN A 99 21.55 4.11 -7.69
C GLN A 99 21.88 5.61 -7.59
N GLU A 100 21.29 6.32 -6.62
CA GLU A 100 21.58 7.75 -6.38
C GLU A 100 23.04 8.02 -5.96
N LYS A 101 23.66 7.08 -5.24
CA LYS A 101 25.08 7.20 -4.81
C LYS A 101 26.08 7.07 -5.95
N ILE A 102 25.74 6.36 -7.03
CA ILE A 102 26.66 6.14 -8.16
C ILE A 102 26.69 7.36 -9.11
N CYS A 103 25.59 8.12 -9.19
CA CYS A 103 25.50 9.29 -10.07
C CYS A 103 26.01 10.61 -9.45
N THR A 104 26.47 10.59 -8.21
CA THR A 104 26.94 11.78 -7.46
C THR A 104 28.45 11.78 -7.19
N SER A 105 29.21 10.82 -7.74
CA SER A 105 30.68 10.75 -7.73
C SER A 105 31.25 10.88 -9.13
#